data_AF-A0A970MZA5-F1
#
_entry.id   AF-A0A970MZA5-F1
#
_cell.length_a   1.000
_cell.length_b   1.000
_cell.length_c   1.000
_cell.angle_alpha   90.00
_cell.angle_beta   90.00
_cell.angle_gamma   90.00
#
_symmetry.space_group_name_H-M   'P 1'
#
loop_
_entity.id
_entity.type
_entity.pdbx_description
1 polymer ?
#
loop_
_entity_poly.entity_id
_entity_poly.type
_entity_poly.pdbx_seq_one_letter_code
_entity_poly.pdbx_strand_id
1 'polypeptide(L)'
;MSTNQTALAEQQKIEPPPKPYDRVTLRAVIVAIILTVVNDYWLVQLEVVRYSYPTYAAPFYNVIFTLLILTGINLLIRKKVPRLAFTRIEMLTVYVMLSVSSGVCSHEMMAILVSLMGHATYFATPQNQLTELIDRNLPNWLVVRDQVSLHNFYSGNSSLYLPENYTPWIVPVICWSAFCAALLFTMLCLNSILRKQWVENERLTFPIVTLPLEMTQESGALFKNKHMWLGFSISAAITILAGLNYLYPAIPAPKITRVNIGQYITNPPWNAMGHISVAYYFWAIGIAFLMPLELSISCWVFYWLNKLQMVLWRVTGFADITAPGGGFDTTFPFMVSQSYGAYIGFFVLSMWASRHYLGRVWRTAFKGTREEDESREPISYRSAILGALAGFLFLCAFARAMGMSLLIVFFFFLLYCIVIVLLSRIRAELGFPTHDAGSMGPYKPILTVTGAENVSRTDLTGMGLFIWFCRDNSSSPSPHMMESFKMVEQARGVAR
;
A
#
# COMPACT_ATOMS: atom_id res chain seq x y z
N MET A 1 -28.82 -5.23 47.21
CA MET A 1 -28.78 -4.43 45.96
C MET A 1 -27.84 -3.21 46.02
N SER A 2 -27.28 -2.84 47.18
CA SER A 2 -26.35 -1.70 47.30
C SER A 2 -24.85 -2.03 47.11
N THR A 3 -24.48 -3.31 47.06
CA THR A 3 -23.06 -3.74 47.00
C THR A 3 -22.50 -3.87 45.58
N ASN A 4 -23.34 -3.92 44.54
CA ASN A 4 -22.89 -4.03 43.14
C ASN A 4 -22.67 -2.67 42.45
N GLN A 5 -23.14 -1.57 43.03
CA GLN A 5 -22.91 -0.23 42.47
C GLN A 5 -21.56 0.36 42.89
N THR A 6 -21.02 -0.03 44.06
CA THR A 6 -19.69 0.37 44.51
C THR A 6 -18.57 -0.34 43.75
N ALA A 7 -18.77 -1.60 43.32
CA ALA A 7 -17.80 -2.34 42.51
C ALA A 7 -17.68 -1.80 41.06
N LEU A 8 -18.75 -1.21 40.52
CA LEU A 8 -18.74 -0.56 39.19
C LEU A 8 -18.17 0.87 39.22
N ALA A 9 -18.13 1.51 40.39
CA ALA A 9 -17.52 2.84 40.56
C ALA A 9 -16.00 2.79 40.71
N GLU A 10 -15.42 1.69 41.20
CA GLU A 10 -13.96 1.53 41.35
C GLU A 10 -13.22 1.14 40.04
N GLN A 11 -13.93 0.80 38.97
CA GLN A 11 -13.32 0.51 37.65
C GLN A 11 -13.13 1.74 36.76
N GLN A 12 -13.61 2.92 37.14
CA GLN A 12 -13.14 4.19 36.57
C GLN A 12 -11.82 4.60 37.25
N LYS A 13 -10.77 3.79 37.09
CA LYS A 13 -9.41 4.29 37.24
C LYS A 13 -9.20 5.31 36.14
N ILE A 14 -9.33 6.59 36.49
CA ILE A 14 -8.84 7.74 35.72
C ILE A 14 -7.40 7.39 35.37
N GLU A 15 -7.15 7.01 34.13
CA GLU A 15 -5.79 6.82 33.65
C GLU A 15 -5.05 8.15 33.86
N PRO A 16 -3.82 8.10 34.40
CA PRO A 16 -3.02 9.30 34.49
C PRO A 16 -2.89 9.92 33.09
N PRO A 17 -2.89 11.27 32.98
CA PRO A 17 -2.73 11.93 31.70
C PRO A 17 -1.50 11.36 30.97
N PRO A 18 -1.56 11.17 29.63
CA PRO A 18 -0.45 10.60 28.88
C PRO A 18 0.83 11.35 29.22
N LYS A 19 1.90 10.62 29.55
CA LYS A 19 3.16 11.20 29.98
C LYS A 19 3.66 12.14 28.88
N PRO A 20 4.43 13.20 29.18
CA PRO A 20 4.91 14.15 28.16
C PRO A 20 5.68 13.50 26.99
N TYR A 21 6.19 12.27 27.18
CA TYR A 21 6.85 11.45 26.17
C TYR A 21 5.89 10.72 25.20
N ASP A 22 4.58 10.80 25.40
CA ASP A 22 3.53 10.11 24.62
C ASP A 22 2.89 10.98 23.50
N ARG A 23 3.44 12.17 23.24
CA ARG A 23 2.85 13.14 22.31
C ARG A 23 3.72 13.35 21.09
N VAL A 24 3.06 13.49 19.94
CA VAL A 24 3.70 13.99 18.71
C VAL A 24 4.14 15.43 18.95
N THR A 25 5.40 15.72 18.65
CA THR A 25 5.97 17.06 18.82
C THR A 25 6.16 17.75 17.48
N LEU A 26 6.09 19.09 17.48
CA LEU A 26 6.36 19.88 16.28
C LEU A 26 7.76 19.63 15.72
N ARG A 27 8.76 19.38 16.58
CA ARG A 27 10.12 19.04 16.15
C ARG A 27 10.16 17.76 15.31
N ALA A 28 9.42 16.73 15.71
CA ALA A 28 9.36 15.47 14.98
C ALA A 28 8.68 15.64 13.61
N VAL A 29 7.61 16.44 13.57
CA VAL A 29 6.90 16.77 12.32
C VAL A 29 7.80 17.55 11.36
N ILE A 30 8.52 18.57 11.84
CA ILE A 30 9.46 19.35 11.00
C ILE A 30 10.56 18.45 10.45
N VAL A 31 11.15 17.60 11.29
CA VAL A 31 12.20 16.66 10.88
C VAL A 31 11.66 15.66 9.87
N ALA A 32 10.45 15.13 10.08
CA ALA A 32 9.79 14.24 9.15
C ALA A 32 9.55 14.92 7.79
N ILE A 33 9.06 16.17 7.76
CA ILE A 33 8.84 16.93 6.51
C ILE A 33 10.15 17.12 5.73
N ILE A 34 11.22 17.52 6.42
CA ILE A 34 12.54 17.69 5.78
C ILE A 34 13.04 16.35 5.24
N LEU A 35 12.96 15.28 6.04
CA LEU A 35 13.37 13.95 5.63
C LEU A 35 12.51 13.41 4.49
N THR A 36 11.22 13.74 4.43
CA THR A 36 10.32 13.38 3.33
C THR A 36 10.84 13.92 2.01
N VAL A 37 11.23 15.20 1.93
CA VAL A 37 11.77 15.77 0.68
C VAL A 37 13.05 15.04 0.22
N VAL A 38 13.96 14.77 1.16
CA VAL A 38 15.20 14.04 0.86
C VAL A 38 14.91 12.60 0.44
N ASN A 39 13.99 11.94 1.14
CA ASN A 39 13.58 10.57 0.88
C ASN A 39 12.90 10.44 -0.48
N ASP A 40 12.01 11.36 -0.83
CA ASP A 40 11.27 11.32 -2.09
C ASP A 40 12.19 11.58 -3.28
N TYR A 41 13.18 12.48 -3.15
CA TYR A 41 14.25 12.61 -4.13
C TYR A 41 15.05 11.31 -4.28
N TRP A 42 15.42 10.68 -3.15
CA TRP A 42 16.14 9.41 -3.17
C TRP A 42 15.32 8.29 -3.82
N LEU A 43 14.02 8.22 -3.54
CA LEU A 43 13.07 7.29 -4.15
C LEU A 43 13.02 7.46 -5.66
N VAL A 44 12.86 8.69 -6.17
CA VAL A 44 12.86 8.94 -7.62
C VAL A 44 14.17 8.49 -8.26
N GLN A 45 15.32 8.75 -7.61
CA GLN A 45 16.62 8.29 -8.10
C GLN A 45 16.74 6.76 -8.11
N LEU A 46 16.17 6.06 -7.13
CA LEU A 46 16.19 4.61 -7.10
C LEU A 46 15.22 4.00 -8.13
N GLU A 47 13.97 4.42 -8.12
CA GLU A 47 12.89 3.75 -8.84
C GLU A 47 12.84 4.15 -10.31
N VAL A 48 13.01 5.43 -10.62
CA VAL A 48 12.88 5.95 -11.99
C VAL A 48 14.21 5.91 -12.72
N VAL A 49 15.30 6.31 -12.07
CA VAL A 49 16.61 6.44 -12.73
C VAL A 49 17.39 5.12 -12.71
N ARG A 50 17.39 4.42 -11.57
CA ARG A 50 18.23 3.22 -11.34
C ARG A 50 17.48 1.90 -11.40
N TYR A 51 16.15 1.93 -11.59
CA TYR A 51 15.29 0.74 -11.66
C TYR A 51 15.46 -0.21 -10.45
N SER A 52 15.54 0.37 -9.25
CA SER A 52 15.53 -0.34 -7.97
C SER A 52 14.29 0.08 -7.17
N TYR A 53 13.54 -0.88 -6.64
CA TYR A 53 12.16 -0.67 -6.18
C TYR A 53 11.98 -0.80 -4.65
N PRO A 54 12.36 0.21 -3.84
CA PRO A 54 12.14 0.25 -2.39
C PRO A 54 10.69 0.12 -1.93
N THR A 55 9.75 0.57 -2.73
CA THR A 55 8.33 0.65 -2.33
C THR A 55 7.51 -0.56 -2.72
N TYR A 56 8.13 -1.59 -3.33
CA TYR A 56 7.42 -2.80 -3.79
C TYR A 56 7.18 -3.82 -2.68
N ALA A 57 7.92 -3.74 -1.58
CA ALA A 57 7.80 -4.66 -0.46
C ALA A 57 7.85 -3.90 0.87
N ALA A 58 6.82 -4.11 1.70
CA ALA A 58 6.77 -3.62 3.06
C ALA A 58 7.53 -4.57 4.03
N PRO A 59 8.19 -4.03 5.07
CA PRO A 59 8.41 -2.61 5.32
C PRO A 59 9.37 -2.02 4.28
N PHE A 60 9.08 -0.80 3.82
CA PHE A 60 9.90 -0.16 2.78
C PHE A 60 11.33 0.04 3.26
N TYR A 61 12.29 -0.53 2.52
CA TYR A 61 13.66 -0.58 3.00
C TYR A 61 14.33 0.79 3.07
N ASN A 62 13.92 1.77 2.24
CA ASN A 62 14.39 3.16 2.32
C ASN A 62 13.98 3.80 3.66
N VAL A 63 12.77 3.52 4.13
CA VAL A 63 12.26 4.04 5.40
C VAL A 63 12.92 3.34 6.58
N ILE A 64 13.09 2.01 6.52
CA ILE A 64 13.82 1.25 7.54
C ILE A 64 15.28 1.71 7.63
N PHE A 65 15.93 1.95 6.50
CA PHE A 65 17.30 2.47 6.47
C PHE A 65 17.39 3.89 7.07
N THR A 66 16.45 4.76 6.72
CA THR A 66 16.37 6.11 7.30
C THR A 66 16.14 6.04 8.82
N LEU A 67 15.27 5.15 9.28
CA LEU A 67 15.02 4.92 10.69
C LEU A 67 16.27 4.36 11.39
N LEU A 68 17.02 3.46 10.76
CA LEU A 68 18.27 2.93 11.30
C LEU A 68 19.29 4.05 11.54
N ILE A 69 19.48 4.93 10.55
CA ILE A 69 20.37 6.09 10.68
C ILE A 69 19.88 7.01 11.81
N LEU A 70 18.58 7.34 11.81
CA LEU A 70 17.98 8.20 12.82
C LEU A 70 18.15 7.63 14.23
N THR A 71 17.91 6.33 14.41
CA THR A 71 18.14 5.63 15.68
C THR A 71 19.61 5.68 16.09
N GLY A 72 20.54 5.40 15.18
CA GLY A 72 21.97 5.47 15.47
C GLY A 72 22.42 6.87 15.92
N ILE A 73 21.98 7.91 15.21
CA ILE A 73 22.20 9.31 15.58
C ILE A 73 21.56 9.61 16.94
N ASN A 74 20.33 9.15 17.17
CA ASN A 74 19.59 9.39 18.40
C ASN A 74 20.28 8.75 19.63
N LEU A 75 20.82 7.54 19.49
CA LEU A 75 21.59 6.88 20.54
C LEU A 75 22.88 7.66 20.89
N LEU A 76 23.56 8.21 19.88
CA LEU A 76 24.74 9.06 20.08
C LEU A 76 24.38 10.40 20.75
N ILE A 77 23.30 11.04 20.30
CA ILE A 77 22.77 12.27 20.91
C ILE A 77 22.36 11.99 22.35
N ARG A 78 21.66 10.89 22.63
CA ARG A 78 21.24 10.53 23.99
C ARG A 78 22.43 10.36 24.93
N LYS A 79 23.59 9.90 24.44
CA LYS A 79 24.83 9.81 25.23
C LYS A 79 25.48 11.17 25.48
N LYS A 80 25.46 12.10 24.51
CA LYS A 80 26.15 13.40 24.58
C LYS A 80 25.28 14.54 25.12
N VAL A 81 24.05 14.65 24.62
CA VAL A 81 23.09 15.71 24.92
C VAL A 81 21.67 15.10 25.04
N PRO A 82 21.34 14.45 26.17
CA PRO A 82 20.07 13.73 26.36
C PRO A 82 18.81 14.55 26.07
N ARG A 83 18.86 15.87 26.31
CA ARG A 83 17.73 16.79 26.08
C ARG A 83 17.31 16.90 24.61
N LEU A 84 18.24 16.67 23.69
CA LEU A 84 17.98 16.72 22.24
C LEU A 84 17.60 15.36 21.65
N ALA A 85 17.62 14.29 22.44
CA ALA A 85 17.26 12.97 21.96
C ALA A 85 15.76 12.92 21.61
N PHE A 86 15.47 12.26 20.50
CA PHE A 86 14.10 11.91 20.11
C PHE A 86 13.53 10.86 21.05
N THR A 87 12.25 11.01 21.36
CA THR A 87 11.45 9.99 22.04
C THR A 87 11.06 8.88 21.06
N ARG A 88 10.61 7.75 21.59
CA ARG A 88 10.08 6.65 20.78
C ARG A 88 8.94 7.10 19.86
N ILE A 89 7.98 7.87 20.39
CA ILE A 89 6.83 8.37 19.61
C ILE A 89 7.28 9.30 18.48
N GLU A 90 8.29 10.13 18.70
CA GLU A 90 8.80 11.02 17.67
C GLU A 90 9.49 10.26 16.52
N MET A 91 10.31 9.25 16.84
CA MET A 91 10.91 8.40 15.81
C MET A 91 9.86 7.60 15.04
N LEU A 92 8.82 7.09 15.72
CA LEU A 92 7.70 6.42 15.06
C LEU A 92 6.88 7.39 14.21
N THR A 93 6.73 8.65 14.62
CA THR A 93 6.08 9.69 13.80
C THR A 93 6.84 9.89 12.49
N VAL A 94 8.17 10.04 12.56
CA VAL A 94 9.03 10.15 11.37
C VAL A 94 8.88 8.91 10.48
N TYR A 95 8.93 7.71 11.06
CA TYR A 95 8.75 6.46 10.33
C TYR A 95 7.40 6.39 9.59
N VAL A 96 6.29 6.74 10.26
CA VAL A 96 4.95 6.69 9.67
C VAL A 96 4.81 7.71 8.55
N MET A 97 5.27 8.95 8.76
CA MET A 97 5.22 10.00 7.74
C MET A 97 6.03 9.62 6.50
N LEU A 98 7.25 9.10 6.69
CA LEU A 98 8.09 8.61 5.59
C LEU A 98 7.46 7.41 4.88
N SER A 99 6.83 6.49 5.61
CA SER A 99 6.17 5.31 5.04
C SER A 99 4.98 5.69 4.15
N VAL A 100 4.10 6.57 4.64
CA VAL A 100 2.94 7.05 3.88
C VAL A 100 3.40 7.87 2.67
N SER A 101 4.37 8.77 2.85
CA SER A 101 4.92 9.58 1.74
C SER A 101 5.60 8.72 0.68
N SER A 102 6.41 7.74 1.10
CA SER A 102 7.06 6.81 0.17
C SER A 102 6.04 6.02 -0.64
N GLY A 103 4.91 5.62 -0.02
CA GLY A 103 3.82 4.94 -0.72
C GLY A 103 3.18 5.81 -1.80
N VAL A 104 3.00 7.11 -1.53
CA VAL A 104 2.45 8.09 -2.48
C VAL A 104 3.45 8.41 -3.60
N CYS A 105 4.71 8.65 -3.26
CA CYS A 105 5.77 9.04 -4.19
C CYS A 105 6.38 7.85 -4.96
N SER A 106 5.84 6.64 -4.77
CA SER A 106 6.33 5.43 -5.40
C SER A 106 6.15 5.42 -6.92
N HIS A 107 6.85 4.48 -7.55
CA HIS A 107 6.67 4.08 -8.93
C HIS A 107 5.23 3.62 -9.21
N GLU A 108 4.58 2.93 -8.28
CA GLU A 108 3.20 2.45 -8.44
C GLU A 108 2.13 3.51 -8.17
N MET A 109 2.52 4.75 -7.83
CA MET A 109 1.61 5.88 -7.62
C MET A 109 2.02 7.12 -8.41
N MET A 110 2.71 8.07 -7.77
CA MET A 110 2.95 9.40 -8.36
C MET A 110 3.80 9.35 -9.64
N ALA A 111 4.76 8.43 -9.76
CA ALA A 111 5.60 8.37 -10.96
C ALA A 111 4.80 8.06 -12.24
N ILE A 112 3.79 7.18 -12.12
CA ILE A 112 2.86 6.88 -13.22
C ILE A 112 2.03 8.12 -13.54
N LEU A 113 1.46 8.77 -12.51
CA LEU A 113 0.63 9.95 -12.70
C LEU A 113 1.37 11.06 -13.45
N VAL A 114 2.59 11.39 -13.02
CA VAL A 114 3.43 12.41 -13.68
C VAL A 114 3.68 12.06 -15.14
N SER A 115 3.94 10.79 -15.43
CA SER A 115 4.16 10.30 -16.79
C SER A 115 2.88 10.37 -17.65
N LEU A 116 1.71 10.07 -17.07
CA LEU A 116 0.43 10.05 -17.77
C LEU A 116 -0.06 11.44 -18.19
N MET A 117 0.23 12.49 -17.39
CA MET A 117 -0.31 13.83 -17.62
C MET A 117 0.06 14.42 -18.99
N GLY A 118 1.20 14.05 -19.58
CA GLY A 118 1.66 14.57 -20.87
C GLY A 118 1.74 13.54 -22.00
N HIS A 119 1.62 12.25 -21.69
CA HIS A 119 1.99 11.17 -22.61
C HIS A 119 1.16 11.16 -23.89
N ALA A 120 -0.17 11.22 -23.76
CA ALA A 120 -1.07 11.12 -24.90
C ALA A 120 -0.87 12.29 -25.90
N THR A 121 -0.57 13.48 -25.39
CA THR A 121 -0.38 14.68 -26.22
C THR A 121 1.01 14.74 -26.86
N TYR A 122 2.07 14.34 -26.14
CA TYR A 122 3.44 14.39 -26.64
C TYR A 122 3.74 13.32 -27.69
N PHE A 123 3.28 12.08 -27.45
CA PHE A 123 3.55 10.96 -28.35
C PHE A 123 2.50 10.79 -29.46
N ALA A 124 1.57 11.73 -29.60
CA ALA A 124 0.54 11.65 -30.64
C ALA A 124 1.14 11.73 -32.05
N THR A 125 0.82 10.75 -32.89
CA THR A 125 1.16 10.74 -34.32
C THR A 125 -0.07 10.38 -35.15
N PRO A 126 -0.13 10.74 -36.44
CA PRO A 126 -1.21 10.32 -37.32
C PRO A 126 -1.37 8.78 -37.39
N GLN A 127 -0.27 8.03 -37.20
CA GLN A 127 -0.26 6.57 -37.27
C GLN A 127 -0.85 5.90 -36.03
N ASN A 128 -0.61 6.43 -34.82
CA ASN A 128 -1.13 5.85 -33.59
C ASN A 128 -2.51 6.37 -33.19
N GLN A 129 -2.99 7.44 -33.86
CA GLN A 129 -4.32 8.03 -33.67
C GLN A 129 -4.62 8.44 -32.22
N LEU A 130 -3.59 8.64 -31.38
CA LEU A 130 -3.77 8.97 -29.96
C LEU A 130 -4.58 10.25 -29.77
N THR A 131 -4.45 11.21 -30.69
CA THR A 131 -5.24 12.44 -30.66
C THR A 131 -6.75 12.16 -30.72
N GLU A 132 -7.18 11.29 -31.63
CA GLU A 132 -8.60 11.01 -31.88
C GLU A 132 -9.19 10.01 -30.89
N LEU A 133 -8.37 9.04 -30.47
CA LEU A 133 -8.80 7.96 -29.58
C LEU A 133 -8.79 8.38 -28.10
N ILE A 134 -7.79 9.16 -27.67
CA ILE A 134 -7.53 9.45 -26.25
C ILE A 134 -7.53 10.96 -25.99
N ASP A 135 -6.66 11.73 -26.62
CA ASP A 135 -6.38 13.13 -26.26
C ASP A 135 -7.62 14.03 -26.31
N ARG A 136 -8.50 13.88 -27.31
CA ARG A 136 -9.76 14.63 -27.41
C ARG A 136 -10.72 14.37 -26.24
N ASN A 137 -10.60 13.22 -25.57
CA ASN A 137 -11.43 12.85 -24.42
C ASN A 137 -10.79 13.25 -23.08
N LEU A 138 -9.54 13.74 -23.07
CA LEU A 138 -8.84 14.13 -21.85
C LEU A 138 -9.23 15.54 -21.40
N PRO A 139 -9.61 15.73 -20.12
CA PRO A 139 -9.94 17.05 -19.60
C PRO A 139 -8.70 17.95 -19.50
N ASN A 140 -8.77 19.14 -20.09
CA ASN A 140 -7.64 20.09 -20.17
C ASN A 140 -7.05 20.51 -18.81
N TRP A 141 -7.81 20.38 -17.72
CA TRP A 141 -7.39 20.75 -16.38
C TRP A 141 -6.62 19.63 -15.64
N LEU A 142 -6.52 18.43 -16.22
CA LEU A 142 -5.78 17.29 -15.64
C LEU A 142 -4.54 16.86 -16.43
N VAL A 143 -4.37 17.38 -17.64
CA VAL A 143 -3.31 16.97 -18.56
C VAL A 143 -2.55 18.19 -19.05
N VAL A 144 -1.30 17.98 -19.43
CA VAL A 144 -0.43 19.01 -19.98
C VAL A 144 -0.42 18.84 -21.49
N ARG A 145 -0.80 19.90 -22.21
CA ARG A 145 -0.86 19.92 -23.68
C ARG A 145 0.18 20.84 -24.32
N ASP A 146 0.92 21.61 -23.53
CA ASP A 146 1.91 22.56 -24.03
C ASP A 146 3.13 21.82 -24.60
N GLN A 147 3.33 21.91 -25.92
CA GLN A 147 4.35 21.13 -26.62
C GLN A 147 5.78 21.53 -26.25
N VAL A 148 6.02 22.81 -25.91
CA VAL A 148 7.35 23.28 -25.49
C VAL A 148 7.73 22.67 -24.15
N SER A 149 6.82 22.77 -23.18
CA SER A 149 6.97 22.19 -21.84
C SER A 149 7.13 20.66 -21.90
N LEU A 150 6.30 19.97 -22.70
CA LEU A 150 6.39 18.51 -22.86
C LEU A 150 7.71 18.10 -23.53
N HIS A 151 8.13 18.79 -24.59
CA HIS A 151 9.42 18.53 -25.23
C HIS A 151 10.58 18.69 -24.25
N ASN A 152 10.58 19.77 -23.45
CA ASN A 152 11.58 20.01 -22.42
C ASN A 152 11.56 18.96 -21.30
N PHE A 153 10.38 18.47 -20.93
CA PHE A 153 10.21 17.40 -19.95
C PHE A 153 10.78 16.05 -20.44
N TYR A 154 10.43 15.64 -21.67
CA TYR A 154 10.83 14.33 -22.21
C TYR A 154 12.26 14.30 -22.76
N SER A 155 12.72 15.39 -23.39
CA SER A 155 14.07 15.47 -23.99
C SER A 155 15.14 15.87 -22.96
N GLY A 156 14.74 16.45 -21.83
CA GLY A 156 15.65 16.99 -20.83
C GLY A 156 16.41 18.22 -21.30
N ASN A 157 17.58 18.49 -20.70
CA ASN A 157 18.45 19.63 -20.99
C ASN A 157 17.79 21.02 -20.87
N SER A 158 16.74 21.12 -20.04
CA SER A 158 16.04 22.37 -19.73
C SER A 158 15.88 22.50 -18.22
N SER A 159 15.71 23.74 -17.74
CA SER A 159 15.57 24.02 -16.31
C SER A 159 14.10 24.01 -15.89
N LEU A 160 13.76 23.26 -14.84
CA LEU A 160 12.42 23.26 -14.24
C LEU A 160 11.95 24.69 -13.84
N TYR A 161 12.89 25.58 -13.51
CA TYR A 161 12.59 26.91 -12.99
C TYR A 161 12.19 27.94 -14.07
N LEU A 162 12.17 27.55 -15.34
CA LEU A 162 11.69 28.42 -16.43
C LEU A 162 10.15 28.46 -16.43
N PRO A 163 9.51 29.63 -16.56
CA PRO A 163 8.04 29.75 -16.58
C PRO A 163 7.35 28.84 -17.58
N GLU A 164 7.90 28.68 -18.79
CA GLU A 164 7.40 27.76 -19.82
C GLU A 164 7.36 26.28 -19.36
N ASN A 165 8.24 25.88 -18.44
CA ASN A 165 8.34 24.50 -18.00
C ASN A 165 7.42 24.17 -16.84
N TYR A 166 7.18 25.08 -15.88
CA TYR A 166 6.31 24.77 -14.74
C TYR A 166 4.88 25.30 -14.88
N THR A 167 4.65 26.41 -15.60
CA THR A 167 3.32 27.05 -15.67
C THR A 167 2.24 26.13 -16.22
N PRO A 168 2.47 25.35 -17.31
CA PRO A 168 1.47 24.43 -17.84
C PRO A 168 1.08 23.29 -16.87
N TRP A 169 1.92 23.01 -15.88
CA TRP A 169 1.72 21.92 -14.92
C TRP A 169 0.99 22.36 -13.65
N ILE A 170 0.92 23.66 -13.35
CA ILE A 170 0.35 24.19 -12.09
C ILE A 170 -1.07 23.68 -11.86
N VAL A 171 -1.95 23.85 -12.86
CA VAL A 171 -3.36 23.48 -12.73
C VAL A 171 -3.53 21.96 -12.58
N PRO A 172 -2.98 21.11 -13.48
CA PRO A 172 -3.00 19.66 -13.30
C PRO A 172 -2.47 19.19 -11.93
N VAL A 173 -1.33 19.73 -11.49
CA VAL A 173 -0.70 19.35 -10.22
C VAL A 173 -1.60 19.69 -9.04
N ILE A 174 -2.21 20.88 -9.00
CA ILE A 174 -3.14 21.27 -7.92
C ILE A 174 -4.37 20.36 -7.91
N CYS A 175 -4.97 20.10 -9.08
CA CYS A 175 -6.16 19.26 -9.19
C CYS A 175 -5.89 17.81 -8.76
N TRP A 176 -4.78 17.22 -9.22
CA TRP A 176 -4.39 15.88 -8.80
C TRP A 176 -3.93 15.81 -7.34
N SER A 177 -3.32 16.86 -6.80
CA SER A 177 -2.98 16.93 -5.37
C SER A 177 -4.24 16.97 -4.51
N ALA A 178 -5.27 17.72 -4.91
CA ALA A 178 -6.56 17.73 -4.24
C ALA A 178 -7.25 16.34 -4.30
N PHE A 179 -7.18 15.67 -5.45
CA PHE A 179 -7.65 14.29 -5.60
C PHE A 179 -6.90 13.33 -4.69
N CYS A 180 -5.57 13.38 -4.68
CA CYS A 180 -4.72 12.53 -3.83
C CYS A 180 -5.01 12.77 -2.35
N ALA A 181 -5.15 14.02 -1.92
CA ALA A 181 -5.51 14.35 -0.54
C ALA A 181 -6.87 13.76 -0.14
N ALA A 182 -7.89 13.88 -0.99
CA ALA A 182 -9.20 13.28 -0.76
C ALA A 182 -9.14 11.74 -0.71
N LEU A 183 -8.33 11.13 -1.58
CA LEU A 183 -8.09 9.69 -1.61
C LEU A 183 -7.46 9.19 -0.29
N LEU A 184 -6.37 9.83 0.14
CA LEU A 184 -5.66 9.51 1.39
C LEU A 184 -6.54 9.75 2.62
N PHE A 185 -7.33 10.84 2.61
CA PHE A 185 -8.26 11.13 3.68
C PHE A 185 -9.38 10.07 3.77
N THR A 186 -9.89 9.60 2.63
CA THR A 186 -10.87 8.51 2.57
C THR A 186 -10.28 7.23 3.17
N MET A 187 -9.05 6.86 2.78
CA MET A 187 -8.32 5.72 3.37
C MET A 187 -8.18 5.86 4.90
N LEU A 188 -7.75 7.04 5.37
CA LEU A 188 -7.59 7.32 6.79
C LEU A 188 -8.92 7.14 7.56
N CYS A 189 -10.02 7.66 7.01
CA CYS A 189 -11.35 7.53 7.60
C CYS A 189 -11.80 6.07 7.69
N LEU A 190 -11.66 5.31 6.59
CA LEU A 190 -12.00 3.87 6.57
C LEU A 190 -11.17 3.07 7.58
N ASN A 191 -9.86 3.33 7.63
CA ASN A 191 -8.96 2.72 8.60
C ASN A 191 -9.33 3.09 10.03
N SER A 192 -9.71 4.35 10.30
CA SER A 192 -10.12 4.79 11.63
C SER A 192 -11.39 4.08 12.10
N ILE A 193 -12.36 3.82 11.22
CA ILE A 193 -13.59 3.08 11.55
C ILE A 193 -13.27 1.64 11.96
N LEU A 194 -12.33 1.00 11.25
CA LEU A 194 -12.01 -0.42 11.41
C LEU A 194 -10.90 -0.68 12.44
N ARG A 195 -10.16 0.36 12.87
CA ARG A 195 -9.04 0.28 13.80
C ARG A 195 -9.38 -0.56 15.02
N LYS A 196 -10.37 -0.16 15.80
CA LYS A 196 -10.69 -0.83 17.08
C LYS A 196 -11.09 -2.29 16.88
N GLN A 197 -11.87 -2.56 15.84
CA GLN A 197 -12.27 -3.92 15.50
C GLN A 197 -11.07 -4.82 15.22
N TRP A 198 -10.11 -4.35 14.42
CA TRP A 198 -8.97 -5.18 14.02
C TRP A 198 -7.85 -5.20 15.08
N VAL A 199 -7.57 -4.06 15.70
CA VAL A 199 -6.47 -3.89 16.63
C VAL A 199 -6.81 -4.45 18.02
N GLU A 200 -8.02 -4.19 18.54
CA GLU A 200 -8.39 -4.50 19.92
C GLU A 200 -9.34 -5.70 20.04
N ASN A 201 -10.36 -5.79 19.19
CA ASN A 201 -11.37 -6.87 19.26
C ASN A 201 -10.85 -8.17 18.64
N GLU A 202 -10.36 -8.10 17.40
CA GLU A 202 -9.82 -9.26 16.66
C GLU A 202 -8.34 -9.51 16.97
N ARG A 203 -7.63 -8.50 17.50
CA ARG A 203 -6.22 -8.57 17.90
C ARG A 203 -5.32 -9.14 16.78
N LEU A 204 -5.47 -8.58 15.58
CA LEU A 204 -4.62 -8.95 14.46
C LEU A 204 -3.13 -8.77 14.81
N THR A 205 -2.28 -9.59 14.20
CA THR A 205 -0.86 -9.75 14.58
C THR A 205 -0.01 -8.53 14.24
N PHE A 206 -0.23 -7.91 13.08
CA PHE A 206 0.61 -6.86 12.49
C PHE A 206 2.11 -7.17 12.47
N PRO A 207 2.56 -8.27 11.82
CA PRO A 207 3.96 -8.71 11.91
C PRO A 207 4.98 -7.63 11.49
N ILE A 208 4.66 -6.85 10.46
CA ILE A 208 5.55 -5.84 9.86
C ILE A 208 5.88 -4.70 10.84
N VAL A 209 5.01 -4.38 11.81
CA VAL A 209 5.28 -3.28 12.76
C VAL A 209 6.37 -3.61 13.78
N THR A 210 6.70 -4.89 13.94
CA THR A 210 7.64 -5.38 14.95
C THR A 210 9.03 -4.75 14.78
N LEU A 211 9.56 -4.76 13.56
CA LEU A 211 10.91 -4.27 13.27
C LEU A 211 11.08 -2.77 13.65
N PRO A 212 10.27 -1.83 13.14
CA PRO A 212 10.41 -0.41 13.53
C PRO A 212 10.14 -0.18 15.02
N LEU A 213 9.27 -0.96 15.65
CA LEU A 213 9.03 -0.86 17.10
C LEU A 213 10.23 -1.31 17.94
N GLU A 214 10.94 -2.35 17.51
CA GLU A 214 12.19 -2.83 18.13
C GLU A 214 13.34 -1.84 17.90
N MET A 215 13.46 -1.30 16.68
CA MET A 215 14.49 -0.30 16.34
C MET A 215 14.34 1.01 17.11
N THR A 216 13.14 1.34 17.58
CA THR A 216 12.86 2.58 18.32
C THR A 216 12.83 2.40 19.83
N GLN A 217 13.10 1.18 20.35
CA GLN A 217 13.18 0.95 21.78
C GLN A 217 14.35 1.71 22.41
N GLU A 218 14.08 2.37 23.54
CA GLU A 218 15.06 3.20 24.24
C GLU A 218 16.25 2.41 24.81
N SER A 219 16.04 1.13 25.13
CA SER A 219 17.07 0.23 25.65
C SER A 219 18.17 -0.07 24.62
N GLY A 220 17.86 0.11 23.33
CA GLY A 220 18.69 -0.35 22.22
C GLY A 220 18.94 -1.87 22.24
N ALA A 221 18.03 -2.65 22.84
CA ALA A 221 18.21 -4.09 23.04
C ALA A 221 18.46 -4.85 21.73
N LEU A 222 17.71 -4.50 20.67
CA LEU A 222 17.89 -5.07 19.33
C LEU A 222 19.35 -4.98 18.86
N PHE A 223 19.95 -3.79 18.95
CA PHE A 223 21.32 -3.53 18.49
C PHE A 223 22.40 -4.14 19.40
N LYS A 224 22.06 -4.61 20.59
CA LYS A 224 22.96 -5.34 21.50
C LYS A 224 22.85 -6.86 21.33
N ASN A 225 21.83 -7.33 20.61
CA ASN A 225 21.57 -8.75 20.47
C ASN A 225 22.55 -9.42 19.49
N LYS A 226 23.38 -10.33 19.98
CA LYS A 226 24.37 -11.06 19.19
C LYS A 226 23.73 -11.95 18.12
N HIS A 227 22.57 -12.55 18.39
CA HIS A 227 21.87 -13.41 17.44
C HIS A 227 21.30 -12.60 16.26
N MET A 228 20.80 -11.39 16.54
CA MET A 228 20.38 -10.46 15.49
C MET A 228 21.55 -10.15 14.55
N TRP A 229 22.73 -9.80 15.11
CA TRP A 229 23.92 -9.49 14.31
C TRP A 229 24.46 -10.68 13.55
N LEU A 230 24.36 -11.89 14.10
CA LEU A 230 24.71 -13.11 13.38
C LEU A 230 23.82 -13.30 12.16
N GLY A 231 22.49 -13.23 12.32
CA GLY A 231 21.54 -13.35 11.20
C GLY A 231 21.69 -12.25 10.14
N PHE A 232 21.90 -11.01 10.59
CA PHE A 232 22.21 -9.87 9.72
C PHE A 232 23.50 -10.11 8.93
N SER A 233 24.58 -10.54 9.60
CA SER A 233 25.88 -10.74 8.96
C SER A 233 25.85 -11.85 7.91
N ILE A 234 25.15 -12.96 8.19
CA ILE A 234 24.97 -14.06 7.22
C ILE A 234 24.19 -13.55 5.99
N SER A 235 23.05 -12.90 6.21
CA SER A 235 22.20 -12.41 5.13
C SER A 235 22.90 -11.32 4.30
N ALA A 236 23.60 -10.40 4.98
CA ALA A 236 24.37 -9.33 4.36
C ALA A 236 25.54 -9.89 3.55
N ALA A 237 26.32 -10.83 4.10
CA ALA A 237 27.45 -11.43 3.39
C ALA A 237 26.99 -12.11 2.09
N ILE A 238 25.92 -12.91 2.15
CA ILE A 238 25.39 -13.60 0.96
C ILE A 238 24.85 -12.61 -0.07
N THR A 239 24.09 -11.60 0.37
CA THR A 239 23.49 -10.60 -0.53
C THR A 239 24.54 -9.69 -1.15
N ILE A 240 25.54 -9.25 -0.38
CA ILE A 240 26.67 -8.46 -0.89
C ILE A 240 27.48 -9.29 -1.87
N LEU A 241 27.76 -10.57 -1.58
CA LEU A 241 28.47 -11.44 -2.51
C LEU A 241 27.69 -11.64 -3.82
N ALA A 242 26.37 -11.82 -3.74
CA ALA A 242 25.51 -11.88 -4.93
C ALA A 242 25.50 -10.56 -5.72
N GLY A 243 25.45 -9.41 -5.03
CA GLY A 243 25.56 -8.09 -5.67
C GLY A 243 26.93 -7.86 -6.30
N LEU A 244 28.01 -8.32 -5.67
CA LEU A 244 29.35 -8.28 -6.23
C LEU A 244 29.49 -9.21 -7.44
N ASN A 245 28.90 -10.41 -7.43
CA ASN A 245 28.85 -11.26 -8.62
C ASN A 245 28.07 -10.62 -9.77
N TYR A 246 26.99 -9.89 -9.48
CA TYR A 246 26.23 -9.16 -10.49
C TYR A 246 27.09 -8.06 -11.15
N LEU A 247 27.86 -7.30 -10.36
CA LEU A 247 28.76 -6.25 -10.88
C LEU A 247 30.04 -6.82 -11.51
N TYR A 248 30.56 -7.89 -10.94
CA TYR A 248 31.81 -8.57 -11.32
C TYR A 248 31.55 -10.08 -11.43
N PRO A 249 31.14 -10.58 -12.62
CA PRO A 249 30.76 -11.98 -12.82
C PRO A 249 31.83 -13.02 -12.49
N ALA A 250 33.10 -12.62 -12.36
CA ALA A 250 34.20 -13.48 -11.94
C ALA A 250 34.11 -13.92 -10.47
N ILE A 251 33.40 -13.18 -9.62
CA ILE A 251 33.23 -13.52 -8.20
C ILE A 251 32.15 -14.60 -8.10
N PRO A 252 32.43 -15.83 -7.60
CA PRO A 252 31.40 -16.83 -7.46
C PRO A 252 30.41 -16.47 -6.34
N ALA A 253 29.11 -16.58 -6.61
CA ALA A 253 28.06 -16.36 -5.62
C ALA A 253 26.93 -17.40 -5.76
N PRO A 254 26.25 -17.76 -4.65
CA PRO A 254 25.07 -18.60 -4.71
C PRO A 254 23.94 -17.90 -5.47
N LYS A 255 23.19 -18.65 -6.28
CA LYS A 255 21.98 -18.14 -6.96
C LYS A 255 20.84 -18.01 -5.95
N ILE A 256 20.65 -16.80 -5.45
CA ILE A 256 19.58 -16.47 -4.48
C ILE A 256 18.31 -15.92 -5.16
N THR A 257 18.38 -15.58 -6.45
CA THR A 257 17.26 -15.03 -7.23
C THR A 257 16.31 -16.11 -7.73
N ARG A 258 15.15 -15.69 -8.26
CA ARG A 258 14.13 -16.60 -8.83
C ARG A 258 14.73 -17.55 -9.88
N VAL A 259 14.51 -18.84 -9.67
CA VAL A 259 14.80 -19.92 -10.62
C VAL A 259 13.49 -20.65 -10.90
N ASN A 260 13.13 -20.77 -12.19
CA ASN A 260 12.01 -21.59 -12.59
C ASN A 260 12.43 -23.06 -12.65
N ILE A 261 11.96 -23.88 -11.71
CA ILE A 261 12.17 -25.33 -11.75
C ILE A 261 11.09 -26.05 -12.57
N GLY A 262 9.97 -25.39 -12.86
CA GLY A 262 8.90 -25.94 -13.69
C GLY A 262 9.33 -26.21 -15.14
N GLN A 263 10.37 -25.52 -15.62
CA GLN A 263 10.94 -25.75 -16.96
C GLN A 263 11.47 -27.18 -17.16
N TYR A 264 11.80 -27.89 -16.08
CA TYR A 264 12.28 -29.27 -16.14
C TYR A 264 11.14 -30.29 -16.21
N ILE A 265 9.89 -29.85 -16.06
CA ILE A 265 8.69 -30.70 -16.12
C ILE A 265 8.07 -30.58 -17.52
N THR A 266 8.55 -31.41 -18.45
CA THR A 266 8.18 -31.32 -19.87
C THR A 266 7.07 -32.29 -20.28
N ASN A 267 6.88 -33.39 -19.54
CA ASN A 267 5.94 -34.45 -19.90
C ASN A 267 4.48 -34.09 -19.54
N PRO A 268 3.50 -34.24 -20.45
CA PRO A 268 2.08 -34.15 -20.13
C PRO A 268 1.62 -35.26 -19.16
N PRO A 269 0.62 -35.00 -18.30
CA PRO A 269 -0.08 -33.72 -18.10
C PRO A 269 0.64 -32.77 -17.12
N TRP A 270 1.74 -33.20 -16.51
CA TRP A 270 2.44 -32.47 -15.45
C TRP A 270 3.05 -31.15 -15.90
N ASN A 271 3.39 -31.02 -17.19
CA ASN A 271 3.83 -29.76 -17.78
C ASN A 271 2.79 -28.64 -17.67
N ALA A 272 1.52 -28.96 -17.43
CA ALA A 272 0.46 -27.97 -17.18
C ALA A 272 0.66 -27.17 -15.88
N MET A 273 1.49 -27.62 -14.93
CA MET A 273 1.85 -26.81 -13.76
C MET A 273 2.55 -25.50 -14.12
N GLY A 274 3.14 -25.44 -15.32
CA GLY A 274 3.79 -24.25 -15.85
C GLY A 274 4.94 -23.76 -14.98
N HIS A 275 4.99 -22.45 -14.74
CA HIS A 275 6.09 -21.80 -14.03
C HIS A 275 6.06 -22.13 -12.53
N ILE A 276 7.15 -22.70 -12.01
CA ILE A 276 7.36 -22.97 -10.57
C ILE A 276 8.63 -22.24 -10.16
N SER A 277 8.48 -21.09 -9.50
CA SER A 277 9.62 -20.28 -9.04
C SER A 277 10.06 -20.64 -7.64
N VAL A 278 11.37 -20.82 -7.47
CA VAL A 278 12.03 -20.90 -6.17
C VAL A 278 13.04 -19.75 -6.08
N ALA A 279 13.05 -19.04 -4.96
CA ALA A 279 14.01 -17.98 -4.67
C ALA A 279 14.37 -17.99 -3.19
N TYR A 280 15.59 -17.57 -2.85
CA TYR A 280 16.10 -17.51 -1.48
C TYR A 280 16.35 -16.06 -1.07
N TYR A 281 15.28 -15.28 -1.05
CA TYR A 281 15.34 -13.89 -0.60
C TYR A 281 15.36 -13.84 0.93
N PHE A 282 16.55 -13.62 1.52
CA PHE A 282 16.72 -13.57 2.98
C PHE A 282 15.84 -12.53 3.66
N TRP A 283 15.56 -11.40 3.00
CA TRP A 283 14.62 -10.41 3.52
C TRP A 283 13.19 -10.96 3.60
N ALA A 284 12.74 -11.71 2.58
CA ALA A 284 11.40 -12.31 2.54
C ALA A 284 11.28 -13.46 3.56
N ILE A 285 12.33 -14.26 3.72
CA ILE A 285 12.42 -15.30 4.76
C ILE A 285 12.31 -14.66 6.15
N GLY A 286 13.00 -13.54 6.39
CA GLY A 286 12.94 -12.81 7.66
C GLY A 286 11.55 -12.29 8.00
N ILE A 287 10.80 -11.77 7.02
CA ILE A 287 9.42 -11.31 7.21
C ILE A 287 8.46 -12.49 7.37
N ALA A 288 8.61 -13.54 6.56
CA ALA A 288 7.79 -14.75 6.63
C ALA A 288 7.92 -15.46 7.99
N PHE A 289 9.07 -15.34 8.66
CA PHE A 289 9.25 -15.85 10.03
C PHE A 289 8.31 -15.17 11.05
N LEU A 290 7.88 -13.93 10.79
CA LEU A 290 6.95 -13.20 11.66
C LEU A 290 5.47 -13.55 11.35
N MET A 291 5.20 -14.26 10.25
CA MET A 291 3.86 -14.67 9.86
C MET A 291 3.35 -15.83 10.73
N PRO A 292 2.07 -15.87 11.11
CA PRO A 292 1.47 -17.02 11.76
C PRO A 292 1.71 -18.33 10.99
N LEU A 293 2.01 -19.41 11.72
CA LEU A 293 2.36 -20.71 11.14
C LEU A 293 1.25 -21.29 10.25
N GLU A 294 -0.01 -21.18 10.69
CA GLU A 294 -1.19 -21.65 9.95
C GLU A 294 -1.31 -20.98 8.58
N LEU A 295 -0.96 -19.70 8.50
CA LEU A 295 -1.00 -18.92 7.26
C LEU A 295 0.15 -19.30 6.34
N SER A 296 1.36 -19.45 6.87
CA SER A 296 2.52 -19.93 6.10
C SER A 296 2.26 -21.32 5.49
N ILE A 297 1.68 -22.25 6.26
CA ILE A 297 1.29 -23.58 5.77
C ILE A 297 0.21 -23.46 4.69
N SER A 298 -0.80 -22.60 4.90
CA SER A 298 -1.86 -22.36 3.93
C SER A 298 -1.29 -21.87 2.59
N CYS A 299 -0.41 -20.87 2.60
CA CYS A 299 0.24 -20.38 1.37
C CYS A 299 0.96 -21.49 0.61
N TRP A 300 1.67 -22.38 1.31
CA TRP A 300 2.36 -23.50 0.68
C TRP A 300 1.39 -24.55 0.11
N VAL A 301 0.39 -24.96 0.89
CA VAL A 301 -0.60 -25.99 0.47
C VAL A 301 -1.43 -25.48 -0.71
N PHE A 302 -2.00 -24.27 -0.62
CA PHE A 302 -2.86 -23.72 -1.66
C PHE A 302 -2.09 -23.38 -2.95
N TYR A 303 -0.79 -23.06 -2.85
CA TYR A 303 0.07 -22.95 -4.03
C TYR A 303 0.14 -24.28 -4.79
N TRP A 304 0.41 -25.39 -4.10
CA TRP A 304 0.45 -26.71 -4.75
C TRP A 304 -0.92 -27.18 -5.22
N LEU A 305 -1.98 -26.89 -4.46
CA LEU A 305 -3.34 -27.18 -4.89
C LEU A 305 -3.68 -26.46 -6.20
N ASN A 306 -3.27 -25.19 -6.34
CA ASN A 306 -3.42 -24.42 -7.58
C ASN A 306 -2.68 -25.10 -8.75
N LYS A 307 -1.44 -25.55 -8.53
CA LYS A 307 -0.66 -26.29 -9.55
C LYS A 307 -1.32 -27.61 -9.96
N LEU A 308 -1.81 -28.38 -8.98
CA LEU A 308 -2.52 -29.63 -9.24
C LEU A 308 -3.84 -29.41 -9.98
N GLN A 309 -4.55 -28.32 -9.66
CA GLN A 309 -5.75 -27.91 -10.38
C GLN A 309 -5.46 -27.65 -11.87
N MET A 310 -4.35 -26.98 -12.21
CA MET A 310 -3.95 -26.79 -13.62
C MET A 310 -3.72 -28.13 -14.35
N VAL A 311 -3.10 -29.11 -13.68
CA VAL A 311 -2.91 -30.47 -14.23
C VAL A 311 -4.24 -31.18 -14.43
N LEU A 312 -5.14 -31.12 -13.45
CA LEU A 312 -6.48 -31.73 -13.53
C LEU A 312 -7.28 -31.20 -14.73
N TRP A 313 -7.20 -29.89 -14.99
CA TRP A 313 -7.87 -29.28 -16.13
C TRP A 313 -7.25 -29.68 -17.46
N ARG A 314 -5.94 -29.91 -17.50
CA ARG A 314 -5.30 -30.45 -18.70
C ARG A 314 -5.75 -31.88 -18.98
N VAL A 315 -5.90 -32.72 -17.94
CA VAL A 315 -6.35 -34.11 -18.08
C VAL A 315 -7.81 -34.20 -18.54
N THR A 316 -8.67 -33.33 -18.02
CA THR A 316 -10.12 -33.30 -18.35
C THR A 316 -10.43 -32.62 -19.68
N GLY A 317 -9.44 -31.99 -20.34
CA GLY A 317 -9.62 -31.26 -21.60
C GLY A 317 -10.22 -29.86 -21.45
N PHE A 318 -10.52 -29.43 -20.21
CA PHE A 318 -11.10 -28.10 -19.97
C PHE A 318 -10.09 -26.95 -20.05
N ALA A 319 -8.79 -27.24 -20.08
CA ALA A 319 -7.74 -26.23 -20.21
C ALA A 319 -7.86 -25.37 -21.49
N ASP A 320 -8.52 -25.88 -22.53
CA ASP A 320 -8.66 -25.18 -23.82
C ASP A 320 -9.93 -24.31 -23.91
N ILE A 321 -10.76 -24.28 -22.86
CA ILE A 321 -11.95 -23.40 -22.80
C ILE A 321 -11.48 -21.95 -22.72
N THR A 322 -11.92 -21.16 -23.70
CA THR A 322 -11.69 -19.71 -23.74
C THR A 322 -13.00 -18.96 -23.60
N ALA A 323 -12.97 -17.84 -22.88
CA ALA A 323 -14.07 -16.91 -22.77
C ALA A 323 -13.64 -15.56 -23.38
N PRO A 324 -14.40 -15.01 -24.35
CA PRO A 324 -14.17 -13.65 -24.81
C PRO A 324 -14.51 -12.65 -23.68
N GLY A 325 -13.62 -11.70 -23.39
CA GLY A 325 -13.87 -10.66 -22.39
C GLY A 325 -12.60 -9.95 -21.91
N GLY A 326 -12.60 -8.61 -21.99
CA GLY A 326 -11.41 -7.75 -21.86
C GLY A 326 -11.21 -7.09 -20.50
N GLY A 327 -11.02 -7.87 -19.44
CA GLY A 327 -10.67 -7.32 -18.11
C GLY A 327 -9.83 -8.27 -17.25
N PHE A 328 -10.16 -9.57 -17.27
CA PHE A 328 -9.46 -10.63 -16.55
C PHE A 328 -8.94 -11.71 -17.53
N ASP A 329 -8.74 -12.91 -17.01
CA ASP A 329 -8.31 -14.08 -17.77
C ASP A 329 -9.33 -14.48 -18.83
N THR A 330 -8.83 -14.83 -20.01
CA THR A 330 -9.63 -15.32 -21.14
C THR A 330 -9.63 -16.85 -21.25
N THR A 331 -8.92 -17.54 -20.36
CA THR A 331 -8.72 -18.99 -20.45
C THR A 331 -9.03 -19.66 -19.11
N PHE A 332 -9.75 -20.77 -19.19
CA PHE A 332 -10.06 -21.61 -18.04
C PHE A 332 -8.74 -22.11 -17.41
N PRO A 333 -8.59 -22.10 -16.07
CA PRO A 333 -9.64 -21.96 -15.05
C PRO A 333 -9.96 -20.52 -14.59
N PHE A 334 -9.52 -19.47 -15.28
CA PHE A 334 -9.80 -18.08 -14.87
C PHE A 334 -9.28 -17.73 -13.46
N MET A 335 -8.02 -18.05 -13.18
CA MET A 335 -7.37 -17.88 -11.87
C MET A 335 -7.47 -16.47 -11.28
N VAL A 336 -7.30 -15.44 -12.09
CA VAL A 336 -7.44 -14.04 -11.69
C VAL A 336 -8.89 -13.75 -11.34
N SER A 337 -9.85 -14.23 -12.13
CA SER A 337 -11.29 -14.06 -11.82
C SER A 337 -11.66 -14.77 -10.52
N GLN A 338 -11.15 -15.99 -10.29
CA GLN A 338 -11.33 -16.72 -9.02
C GLN A 338 -10.70 -15.96 -7.85
N SER A 339 -9.49 -15.44 -8.03
CA SER A 339 -8.79 -14.65 -7.02
C SER A 339 -9.58 -13.39 -6.67
N TYR A 340 -10.08 -12.67 -7.67
CA TYR A 340 -10.92 -11.48 -7.47
C TYR A 340 -12.21 -11.83 -6.71
N GLY A 341 -12.87 -12.92 -7.10
CA GLY A 341 -14.05 -13.43 -6.38
C GLY A 341 -13.77 -13.80 -4.93
N ALA A 342 -12.62 -14.43 -4.65
CA ALA A 342 -12.17 -14.75 -3.30
C ALA A 342 -11.94 -13.48 -2.47
N TYR A 343 -11.37 -12.42 -3.05
CA TYR A 343 -11.21 -11.13 -2.37
C TYR A 343 -12.54 -10.48 -2.02
N ILE A 344 -13.47 -10.38 -2.98
CA ILE A 344 -14.81 -9.84 -2.70
C ILE A 344 -15.52 -10.68 -1.63
N GLY A 345 -15.44 -12.01 -1.72
CA GLY A 345 -15.98 -12.92 -0.71
C GLY A 345 -15.37 -12.69 0.67
N PHE A 346 -14.05 -12.56 0.77
CA PHE A 346 -13.35 -12.28 2.01
C PHE A 346 -13.75 -10.93 2.61
N PHE A 347 -13.89 -9.88 1.78
CA PHE A 347 -14.39 -8.59 2.23
C PHE A 347 -15.82 -8.69 2.78
N VAL A 348 -16.74 -9.34 2.06
CA VAL A 348 -18.13 -9.51 2.49
C VAL A 348 -18.20 -10.28 3.82
N LEU A 349 -17.45 -11.38 3.95
CA LEU A 349 -17.40 -12.16 5.19
C LEU A 349 -16.79 -11.37 6.36
N SER A 350 -15.72 -10.60 6.10
CA SER A 350 -15.09 -9.73 7.10
C SER A 350 -16.05 -8.64 7.60
N MET A 351 -16.77 -7.98 6.68
CA MET A 351 -17.78 -6.98 7.04
C MET A 351 -18.98 -7.61 7.76
N TRP A 352 -19.41 -8.79 7.33
CA TRP A 352 -20.47 -9.54 8.00
C TRP A 352 -20.09 -9.94 9.42
N ALA A 353 -18.87 -10.43 9.64
CA ALA A 353 -18.35 -10.73 10.98
C ALA A 353 -18.32 -9.47 11.86
N SER A 354 -17.98 -8.32 11.26
CA SER A 354 -17.90 -7.01 11.94
C SER A 354 -19.25 -6.30 12.11
N ARG A 355 -20.37 -6.84 11.59
CA ARG A 355 -21.67 -6.13 11.51
C ARG A 355 -22.19 -5.60 12.84
N HIS A 356 -21.98 -6.34 13.93
CA HIS A 356 -22.42 -5.91 15.26
C HIS A 356 -21.58 -4.75 15.78
N TYR A 357 -20.26 -4.80 15.58
CA TYR A 357 -19.37 -3.68 15.88
C TYR A 357 -19.74 -2.44 15.05
N LEU A 358 -19.89 -2.60 13.73
CA LEU A 358 -20.29 -1.49 12.84
C LEU A 358 -21.65 -0.90 13.24
N GLY A 359 -22.59 -1.73 13.71
CA GLY A 359 -23.86 -1.28 14.28
C GLY A 359 -23.71 -0.46 15.57
N ARG A 360 -22.74 -0.79 16.45
CA ARG A 360 -22.43 0.03 17.64
C ARG A 360 -21.74 1.33 17.27
N VAL A 361 -20.80 1.29 16.32
CA VAL A 361 -20.14 2.49 15.77
C VAL A 361 -21.17 3.46 15.19
N TRP A 362 -22.12 2.97 14.39
CA TRP A 362 -23.19 3.79 13.81
C TRP A 362 -24.08 4.44 14.88
N ARG A 363 -24.50 3.68 15.90
CA ARG A 363 -25.31 4.20 17.01
C ARG A 363 -24.53 5.22 17.85
N THR A 364 -23.25 4.98 18.09
CA THR A 364 -22.38 5.93 18.80
C THR A 364 -22.25 7.24 18.01
N ALA A 365 -22.00 7.14 16.70
CA ALA A 365 -21.81 8.30 15.82
C ALA A 365 -23.07 9.18 15.67
N PHE A 366 -24.26 8.59 15.55
CA PHE A 366 -25.48 9.34 15.19
C PHE A 366 -26.58 9.35 16.25
N LYS A 367 -26.59 8.39 17.19
CA LYS A 367 -27.56 8.33 18.29
C LYS A 367 -26.95 8.74 19.63
N GLY A 368 -25.66 9.07 19.68
CA GLY A 368 -24.97 9.50 20.91
C GLY A 368 -24.90 8.42 21.99
N THR A 369 -25.08 7.15 21.62
CA THR A 369 -24.97 6.03 22.56
C THR A 369 -23.51 5.86 22.96
N ARG A 370 -23.18 5.84 24.25
CA ARG A 370 -21.81 5.57 24.73
C ARG A 370 -21.45 4.08 24.72
N GLU A 371 -21.86 3.37 23.66
CA GLU A 371 -21.58 1.93 23.51
C GLU A 371 -20.12 1.65 23.16
N GLU A 372 -19.47 2.57 22.47
CA GLU A 372 -18.04 2.52 22.16
C GLU A 372 -17.33 3.75 22.73
N ASP A 373 -16.20 3.53 23.41
CA ASP A 373 -15.31 4.61 23.83
C ASP A 373 -14.49 5.13 22.63
N GLU A 374 -14.69 6.40 22.30
CA GLU A 374 -14.01 7.13 21.21
C GLU A 374 -12.80 7.94 21.69
N SER A 375 -12.52 7.99 23.01
CA SER A 375 -11.48 8.86 23.58
C SER A 375 -10.06 8.60 23.05
N ARG A 376 -9.82 7.37 22.57
CA ARG A 376 -8.54 6.92 22.01
C ARG A 376 -8.57 6.82 20.49
N GLU A 377 -9.71 7.08 19.85
CA GLU A 377 -9.81 7.00 18.40
C GLU A 377 -9.11 8.20 17.74
N PRO A 378 -8.40 8.01 16.63
CA PRO A 378 -7.73 9.09 15.92
C PRO A 378 -8.71 10.17 15.44
N ILE A 379 -9.88 9.73 14.99
CA ILE A 379 -10.99 10.55 14.49
C ILE A 379 -12.25 10.00 15.16
N SER A 380 -13.15 10.86 15.63
CA SER A 380 -14.44 10.40 16.14
C SER A 380 -15.20 9.64 15.05
N TYR A 381 -15.95 8.60 15.40
CA TYR A 381 -16.67 7.76 14.44
C TYR A 381 -17.61 8.56 13.56
N ARG A 382 -18.27 9.60 14.10
CA ARG A 382 -19.09 10.51 13.30
C ARG A 382 -18.27 11.22 12.22
N SER A 383 -17.11 11.78 12.58
CA SER A 383 -16.25 12.49 11.64
C SER A 383 -15.59 11.53 10.65
N ALA A 384 -15.25 10.31 11.06
CA ALA A 384 -14.70 9.29 10.19
C ALA A 384 -15.74 8.80 9.16
N ILE A 385 -16.99 8.55 9.56
CA ILE A 385 -18.06 8.16 8.63
C ILE A 385 -18.39 9.30 7.66
N LEU A 386 -18.60 10.52 8.17
CA LEU A 386 -18.89 11.68 7.33
C LEU A 386 -17.70 12.03 6.42
N GLY A 387 -16.47 11.86 6.91
CA GLY A 387 -15.25 12.07 6.15
C GLY A 387 -15.07 11.05 5.03
N ALA A 388 -15.31 9.76 5.30
CA ALA A 388 -15.30 8.72 4.27
C ALA A 388 -16.38 8.97 3.20
N LEU A 389 -17.59 9.36 3.62
CA LEU A 389 -18.67 9.69 2.69
C LEU A 389 -18.34 10.93 1.84
N ALA A 390 -17.86 12.01 2.48
CA ALA A 390 -17.48 13.24 1.79
C ALA A 390 -16.32 13.00 0.80
N GLY A 391 -15.31 12.23 1.20
CA GLY A 391 -14.21 11.84 0.33
C GLY A 391 -14.69 10.99 -0.86
N PHE A 392 -15.53 9.99 -0.62
CA PHE A 392 -16.14 9.19 -1.68
C PHE A 392 -16.95 10.03 -2.67
N LEU A 393 -17.80 10.93 -2.16
CA LEU A 393 -18.60 11.83 -2.99
C LEU A 393 -17.72 12.81 -3.78
N PHE A 394 -16.65 13.32 -3.18
CA PHE A 394 -15.68 14.18 -3.87
C PHE A 394 -14.99 13.43 -5.02
N LEU A 395 -14.51 12.20 -4.78
CA LEU A 395 -13.90 11.38 -5.83
C LEU A 395 -14.88 11.10 -6.97
N CYS A 396 -16.14 10.81 -6.64
CA CYS A 396 -17.19 10.62 -7.64
C CYS A 396 -17.49 11.92 -8.42
N ALA A 397 -17.60 13.05 -7.74
CA ALA A 397 -17.84 14.35 -8.37
C ALA A 397 -16.67 14.75 -9.28
N PHE A 398 -15.44 14.49 -8.87
CA PHE A 398 -14.23 14.72 -9.66
C PHE A 398 -14.24 13.92 -10.96
N ALA A 399 -14.50 12.61 -10.88
CA ALA A 399 -14.61 11.77 -12.07
C ALA A 399 -15.80 12.14 -12.96
N ARG A 400 -16.92 12.57 -12.36
CA ARG A 400 -18.06 13.11 -13.12
C ARG A 400 -17.70 14.40 -13.85
N ALA A 401 -16.87 15.26 -13.26
CA ALA A 401 -16.36 16.48 -13.89
C ALA A 401 -15.35 16.19 -15.02
N MET A 402 -14.73 15.00 -15.03
CA MET A 402 -13.96 14.50 -16.18
C MET A 402 -14.85 14.05 -17.35
N GLY A 403 -16.17 13.98 -17.16
CA GLY A 403 -17.13 13.55 -18.18
C GLY A 403 -17.53 12.08 -18.09
N MET A 404 -17.08 11.35 -17.06
CA MET A 404 -17.43 9.94 -16.88
C MET A 404 -18.91 9.77 -16.44
N SER A 405 -19.50 8.62 -16.80
CA SER A 405 -20.84 8.21 -16.41
C SER A 405 -20.93 7.91 -14.92
N LEU A 406 -22.02 8.33 -14.28
CA LEU A 406 -22.18 8.23 -12.82
C LEU A 406 -22.12 6.80 -12.31
N LEU A 407 -22.67 5.85 -13.08
CA LEU A 407 -22.71 4.43 -12.70
C LEU A 407 -21.30 3.82 -12.66
N ILE A 408 -20.49 4.04 -13.71
CA ILE A 408 -19.12 3.54 -13.77
C ILE A 408 -18.29 4.16 -12.64
N VAL A 409 -18.42 5.47 -12.44
CA VAL A 409 -17.72 6.19 -11.37
C VAL A 409 -18.04 5.62 -9.99
N PHE A 410 -19.33 5.43 -9.69
CA PHE A 410 -19.76 4.89 -8.40
C PHE A 410 -19.16 3.50 -8.14
N PHE A 411 -19.28 2.57 -9.09
CA PHE A 411 -18.74 1.23 -8.93
C PHE A 411 -17.22 1.20 -8.92
N PHE A 412 -16.55 2.05 -9.70
CA PHE A 412 -15.10 2.14 -9.72
C PHE A 412 -14.55 2.49 -8.33
N PHE A 413 -15.07 3.56 -7.71
CA PHE A 413 -14.60 3.96 -6.38
C PHE A 413 -15.09 3.03 -5.27
N LEU A 414 -16.27 2.41 -5.41
CA LEU A 414 -16.74 1.40 -4.45
C LEU A 414 -15.81 0.20 -4.43
N LEU A 415 -15.48 -0.35 -5.61
CA LEU A 415 -14.53 -1.45 -5.74
C LEU A 415 -13.14 -1.06 -5.25
N TYR A 416 -12.69 0.16 -5.54
CA TYR A 416 -11.44 0.68 -5.00
C TYR A 416 -11.44 0.70 -3.47
N CYS A 417 -12.51 1.20 -2.84
CA CYS A 417 -12.65 1.22 -1.39
C CYS A 417 -12.62 -0.19 -0.78
N ILE A 418 -13.23 -1.16 -1.45
CA ILE A 418 -13.18 -2.57 -1.04
C ILE A 418 -11.74 -3.09 -1.07
N VAL A 419 -11.01 -2.83 -2.17
CA VAL A 419 -9.62 -3.26 -2.35
C VAL A 419 -8.72 -2.67 -1.26
N ILE A 420 -8.77 -1.36 -0.98
CA ILE A 420 -7.90 -0.73 0.04
C ILE A 420 -8.16 -1.26 1.46
N VAL A 421 -9.42 -1.52 1.82
CA VAL A 421 -9.79 -2.09 3.12
C VAL A 421 -9.23 -3.51 3.24
N LEU A 422 -9.43 -4.31 2.19
CA LEU A 422 -9.00 -5.69 2.16
C LEU A 422 -7.47 -5.83 2.17
N LEU A 423 -6.74 -4.98 1.45
CA LEU A 423 -5.28 -4.94 1.48
C LEU A 423 -4.76 -4.58 2.87
N SER A 424 -5.39 -3.60 3.53
CA SER A 424 -5.04 -3.22 4.90
C SER A 424 -5.25 -4.36 5.87
N ARG A 425 -6.35 -5.12 5.71
CA ARG A 425 -6.65 -6.31 6.51
C ARG A 425 -5.64 -7.44 6.27
N ILE A 426 -5.36 -7.78 5.00
CA ILE A 426 -4.39 -8.81 4.63
C ILE A 426 -3.03 -8.49 5.23
N ARG A 427 -2.57 -7.24 5.13
CA ARG A 427 -1.27 -6.86 5.69
C ARG A 427 -1.26 -6.88 7.22
N ALA A 428 -2.36 -6.49 7.85
CA ALA A 428 -2.53 -6.58 9.30
C ALA A 428 -2.51 -8.04 9.82
N GLU A 429 -3.14 -8.98 9.12
CA GLU A 429 -3.20 -10.39 9.51
C GLU A 429 -1.91 -11.15 9.18
N LEU A 430 -1.49 -11.07 7.92
CA LEU A 430 -0.44 -11.93 7.35
C LEU A 430 0.95 -11.31 7.44
N GLY A 431 1.06 -9.98 7.48
CA GLY A 431 2.33 -9.30 7.25
C GLY A 431 2.90 -9.58 5.86
N PHE A 432 2.04 -9.91 4.89
CA PHE A 432 2.46 -10.21 3.52
C PHE A 432 3.14 -8.97 2.91
N PRO A 433 4.43 -9.05 2.51
CA PRO A 433 5.22 -7.86 2.23
C PRO A 433 4.92 -7.25 0.86
N THR A 434 4.49 -8.05 -0.11
CA THR A 434 4.23 -7.62 -1.48
C THR A 434 2.74 -7.63 -1.75
N HIS A 435 2.13 -6.53 -2.20
CA HIS A 435 0.73 -6.52 -2.61
C HIS A 435 0.60 -6.41 -4.12
N ASP A 436 1.25 -7.33 -4.84
CA ASP A 436 1.11 -7.42 -6.30
C ASP A 436 -0.34 -7.76 -6.64
N ALA A 437 -1.09 -6.69 -6.81
CA ALA A 437 -2.51 -6.62 -7.09
C ALA A 437 -2.70 -5.98 -8.48
N GLY A 438 -1.71 -6.14 -9.37
CA GLY A 438 -1.73 -5.74 -10.79
C GLY A 438 -3.01 -6.16 -11.54
N SER A 439 -3.65 -7.21 -11.03
CA SER A 439 -4.88 -7.78 -11.56
C SER A 439 -6.15 -7.47 -10.78
N MET A 440 -6.10 -6.57 -9.81
CA MET A 440 -7.23 -6.22 -8.94
C MET A 440 -7.71 -4.78 -9.12
N GLY A 441 -7.25 -4.09 -10.17
CA GLY A 441 -7.73 -2.75 -10.50
C GLY A 441 -9.25 -2.72 -10.73
N PRO A 442 -9.98 -1.70 -10.23
CA PRO A 442 -11.44 -1.60 -10.37
C PRO A 442 -11.97 -1.60 -11.80
N TYR A 443 -11.13 -1.20 -12.77
CA TYR A 443 -11.49 -1.18 -14.19
C TYR A 443 -11.70 -2.59 -14.76
N LYS A 444 -10.96 -3.60 -14.29
CA LYS A 444 -11.04 -4.98 -14.79
C LYS A 444 -12.43 -5.60 -14.64
N PRO A 445 -13.03 -5.69 -13.44
CA PRO A 445 -14.37 -6.26 -13.28
C PRO A 445 -15.45 -5.44 -13.99
N ILE A 446 -15.31 -4.10 -14.06
CA ILE A 446 -16.25 -3.26 -14.80
C ILE A 446 -16.24 -3.64 -16.28
N LEU A 447 -15.05 -3.73 -16.90
CA LEU A 447 -14.92 -4.11 -18.31
C LEU A 447 -15.33 -5.55 -18.57
N THR A 448 -15.10 -6.47 -17.63
CA THR A 448 -15.57 -7.86 -17.75
C THR A 448 -17.09 -7.97 -17.72
N VAL A 449 -17.78 -7.21 -16.86
CA VAL A 449 -19.24 -7.26 -16.75
C VAL A 449 -19.94 -6.51 -17.88
N THR A 450 -19.42 -5.33 -18.24
CA THR A 450 -20.06 -4.45 -19.23
C THR A 450 -19.67 -4.76 -20.66
N GLY A 451 -18.47 -5.32 -20.89
CA GLY A 451 -17.85 -5.40 -22.20
C GLY A 451 -17.27 -4.04 -22.61
N ALA A 452 -16.00 -4.00 -23.00
CA ALA A 452 -15.31 -2.75 -23.35
C ALA A 452 -15.99 -1.97 -24.50
N GLU A 453 -16.67 -2.69 -25.40
CA GLU A 453 -17.44 -2.12 -26.52
C GLU A 453 -18.69 -1.34 -26.09
N ASN A 454 -19.25 -1.64 -24.92
CA ASN A 454 -20.43 -0.95 -24.37
C ASN A 454 -20.06 0.22 -23.44
N VAL A 455 -18.76 0.45 -23.22
CA VAL A 455 -18.27 1.54 -22.38
C VAL A 455 -17.87 2.72 -23.27
N SER A 456 -18.31 3.92 -22.91
CA SER A 456 -18.00 5.12 -23.68
C SER A 456 -16.49 5.38 -23.72
N ARG A 457 -15.99 6.00 -24.80
CA ARG A 457 -14.56 6.37 -24.90
C ARG A 457 -14.11 7.29 -23.77
N THR A 458 -14.99 8.18 -23.30
CA THR A 458 -14.73 9.07 -22.15
C THR A 458 -14.56 8.28 -20.86
N ASP A 459 -15.40 7.26 -20.63
CA ASP A 459 -15.27 6.37 -19.47
C ASP A 459 -13.98 5.54 -19.51
N LEU A 460 -13.66 4.96 -20.67
CA LEU A 460 -12.41 4.22 -20.87
C LEU A 460 -11.18 5.11 -20.63
N THR A 461 -11.19 6.33 -21.17
CA THR A 461 -10.12 7.31 -21.00
C THR A 461 -10.00 7.74 -19.54
N GLY A 462 -11.13 7.98 -18.86
CA GLY A 462 -11.15 8.35 -17.45
C GLY A 462 -10.64 7.24 -16.53
N MET A 463 -11.05 5.98 -16.75
CA MET A 463 -10.49 4.83 -16.04
C MET A 463 -8.99 4.67 -16.31
N GLY A 464 -8.55 4.91 -17.56
CA GLY A 464 -7.14 4.93 -17.94
C GLY A 464 -6.34 5.98 -17.17
N LEU A 465 -6.90 7.17 -16.95
CA LEU A 465 -6.27 8.19 -16.11
C LEU A 465 -6.16 7.77 -14.65
N PHE A 466 -7.07 6.96 -14.12
CA PHE A 466 -7.01 6.49 -12.73
C PHE A 466 -6.05 5.33 -12.49
N ILE A 467 -5.44 4.76 -13.53
CA ILE A 467 -4.52 3.63 -13.40
C ILE A 467 -3.34 3.93 -12.48
N TRP A 468 -2.95 5.20 -12.31
CA TRP A 468 -1.82 5.59 -11.47
C TRP A 468 -1.96 5.16 -10.01
N PHE A 469 -3.15 5.01 -9.44
CA PHE A 469 -3.31 4.59 -8.03
C PHE A 469 -3.93 3.20 -7.86
N CYS A 470 -4.32 2.55 -8.96
CA CYS A 470 -5.04 1.29 -8.94
C CYS A 470 -4.50 0.25 -9.93
N ARG A 471 -3.34 0.50 -10.55
CA ARG A 471 -2.63 -0.50 -11.38
C ARG A 471 -2.20 -1.67 -10.51
N ASP A 472 -1.35 -1.38 -9.55
CA ASP A 472 -0.85 -2.28 -8.53
C ASP A 472 -0.99 -1.56 -7.18
N ASN A 473 -1.07 -2.31 -6.08
CA ASN A 473 -1.24 -1.77 -4.74
C ASN A 473 -0.10 -2.13 -3.79
N SER A 474 1.04 -2.60 -4.32
CA SER A 474 2.26 -2.92 -3.58
C SER A 474 2.70 -1.78 -2.65
N SER A 475 2.56 -0.52 -3.08
CA SER A 475 2.92 0.68 -2.30
C SER A 475 1.73 1.40 -1.67
N SER A 476 0.57 0.75 -1.53
CA SER A 476 -0.66 1.41 -1.07
C SER A 476 -0.47 2.07 0.31
N PRO A 477 -0.83 3.36 0.49
CA PRO A 477 -0.68 4.05 1.76
C PRO A 477 -1.61 3.54 2.89
N SER A 478 -2.75 2.94 2.54
CA SER A 478 -3.77 2.54 3.51
C SER A 478 -3.26 1.53 4.57
N PRO A 479 -2.58 0.42 4.22
CA PRO A 479 -1.95 -0.45 5.21
C PRO A 479 -0.99 0.26 6.16
N HIS A 480 -0.18 1.21 5.67
CA HIS A 480 0.76 1.96 6.53
C HIS A 480 0.03 2.85 7.54
N MET A 481 -1.13 3.42 7.16
CA MET A 481 -1.99 4.16 8.10
C MET A 481 -2.54 3.23 9.19
N MET A 482 -3.05 2.05 8.82
CA MET A 482 -3.55 1.08 9.82
C MET A 482 -2.44 0.56 10.75
N GLU A 483 -1.26 0.26 10.20
CA GLU A 483 -0.07 -0.11 10.97
C GLU A 483 0.34 0.98 11.97
N SER A 484 0.22 2.26 11.60
CA SER A 484 0.51 3.38 12.49
C SER A 484 -0.35 3.34 13.77
N PHE A 485 -1.62 2.94 13.64
CA PHE A 485 -2.52 2.82 14.79
C PHE A 485 -2.07 1.70 15.73
N LYS A 486 -1.61 0.57 15.18
CA LYS A 486 -1.04 -0.52 15.97
C LYS A 486 0.26 -0.11 16.68
N MET A 487 1.13 0.63 15.98
CA MET A 487 2.37 1.13 16.57
C MET A 487 2.13 2.05 17.76
N VAL A 488 1.14 2.94 17.67
CA VAL A 488 0.78 3.83 18.77
C VAL A 488 0.21 3.06 19.95
N GLU A 489 -0.66 2.06 19.71
CA GLU A 489 -1.18 1.19 20.77
C GLU A 489 -0.05 0.49 21.53
N GLN A 490 0.89 -0.14 20.82
CA GLN A 490 2.01 -0.85 21.45
C GLN A 490 3.01 0.10 22.11
N ALA A 491 3.29 1.26 21.51
CA ALA A 491 4.17 2.25 22.10
C ALA A 491 3.62 2.79 23.43
N ARG A 492 2.30 2.97 23.54
CA ARG A 492 1.61 3.38 24.78
C ARG A 492 1.45 2.22 25.78
N GLY A 493 1.23 1.00 25.30
CA GLY A 493 1.08 -0.20 26.12
C GLY A 493 2.36 -0.60 26.87
N VAL A 494 3.53 -0.33 26.30
CA VAL A 494 4.84 -0.58 26.94
C VAL A 494 5.14 0.43 28.07
N ALA A 495 4.32 1.48 28.25
CA ALA A 495 4.46 2.43 29.36
C ALA A 495 3.76 1.99 30.67
N ARG A 496 3.22 0.76 30.72
CA ARG A 496 2.59 0.16 31.91
C ARG A 496 3.51 -0.81 32.63
#